data_AF-A0A3B8QIX2-F1
#
_entry.id   AF-A0A3B8QIX2-F1
#
_cell.length_a   1.000
_cell.length_b   1.000
_cell.length_c   1.000
_cell.angle_alpha   90.00
_cell.angle_beta   90.00
_cell.angle_gamma   90.00
#
_symmetry.space_group_name_H-M   'P 1'
#
loop_
_entity.id
_entity.type
_entity.pdbx_description
1 polymer ?
#
loop_
_entity_poly.entity_id
_entity_poly.type
_entity_poly.pdbx_seq_one_letter_code
_entity_poly.pdbx_strand_id
1 'polypeptide(L)' 'MLHMEIIQERLEREFNMTVITTVPNVSYFAYMKADTKKAILVTNPSDYPDPSGLDRIEEPFIKAQIITKSEYV' A
#
# COMPACT_ATOMS: atom_id res chain seq x y z
N MET A 1 3.16 7.21 -6.02
CA MET A 1 4.32 6.78 -6.83
C MET A 1 5.38 7.87 -6.92
N LEU A 2 5.04 9.10 -7.37
CA LEU A 2 6.01 10.20 -7.57
C LEU A 2 7.02 10.42 -6.41
N HIS A 3 6.55 10.36 -5.16
CA HIS A 3 7.43 10.58 -4.01
C HIS A 3 8.58 9.56 -3.91
N MET A 4 8.31 8.29 -4.24
CA MET A 4 9.34 7.24 -4.22
C MET A 4 10.32 7.38 -5.39
N GLU A 5 9.82 7.76 -6.57
CA GLU A 5 10.65 7.96 -7.77
C GLU A 5 11.66 9.09 -7.57
N ILE A 6 11.23 10.21 -6.97
CA ILE A 6 12.13 11.34 -6.67
C ILE A 6 13.24 10.91 -5.70
N ILE A 7 12.92 10.13 -4.67
CA ILE A 7 13.93 9.68 -3.69
C ILE A 7 14.92 8.71 -4.33
N GLN A 8 14.46 7.79 -5.18
CA GLN A 8 15.34 6.88 -5.93
C GLN A 8 16.31 7.65 -6.84
N GLU A 9 15.79 8.57 -7.65
CA GLU A 9 16.61 9.34 -8.60
C GLU A 9 17.68 10.17 -7.88
N ARG A 10 17.34 10.73 -6.71
CA ARG A 10 18.30 11.46 -5.87
C ARG A 10 19.38 10.54 -5.29
N LEU A 11 19.03 9.35 -4.80
CA LEU A 11 20.00 8.40 -4.25
C LEU A 11 20.98 7.88 -5.31
N GLU A 12 20.50 7.62 -6.52
CA GLU A 12 21.35 7.22 -7.64
C GLU A 12 22.30 8.34 -8.08
N ARG A 13 21.79 9.57 -8.22
CA ARG A 13 22.60 10.71 -8.70
C ARG A 13 23.55 11.28 -7.66
N GLU A 14 23.10 11.43 -6.41
CA GLU A 14 23.87 12.10 -5.35
C GLU A 14 24.80 11.14 -4.60
N PHE A 15 24.42 9.86 -4.46
CA PHE A 15 25.15 8.89 -3.64
C PHE A 15 25.66 7.67 -4.42
N ASN A 16 25.40 7.59 -5.73
CA ASN A 16 25.84 6.50 -6.60
C ASN A 16 25.41 5.11 -6.09
N MET A 17 24.28 5.07 -5.37
CA MET A 17 23.69 3.85 -4.79
C MET A 17 22.58 3.33 -5.70
N THR A 18 22.70 2.10 -6.17
CA THR A 18 21.63 1.42 -6.90
C THR A 18 20.61 0.84 -5.91
N VAL A 19 19.39 1.36 -5.94
CA VAL A 19 18.31 0.93 -5.03
C VAL A 19 17.40 -0.06 -5.77
N ILE A 20 17.33 -1.31 -5.28
CA ILE A 20 16.34 -2.28 -5.75
C ILE A 20 15.06 -2.03 -4.98
N THR A 21 14.00 -1.60 -5.66
CA THR A 21 12.69 -1.41 -5.03
C THR A 21 11.78 -2.60 -5.28
N THR A 22 11.13 -3.06 -4.20
CA THR A 22 10.08 -4.07 -4.25
C THR A 22 8.75 -3.41 -4.57
N VAL A 23 7.74 -4.23 -4.88
CA VAL A 23 6.38 -3.75 -5.15
C VAL A 23 5.89 -2.91 -3.97
N PRO A 24 5.40 -1.68 -4.20
CA PRO A 24 4.88 -0.85 -3.13
C PRO A 24 3.66 -1.51 -2.51
N ASN A 25 3.62 -1.56 -1.18
CA ASN A 25 2.49 -2.09 -0.46
C ASN A 25 1.65 -0.98 0.18
N VAL A 26 0.35 -1.21 0.31
CA VAL A 26 -0.57 -0.35 1.06
C VAL A 26 -0.82 -0.97 2.42
N SER A 27 -1.04 -0.14 3.44
CA SER A 27 -1.44 -0.64 4.76
C SER A 27 -2.93 -0.95 4.75
N TYR A 28 -3.30 -2.10 5.30
CA TYR A 28 -4.69 -2.52 5.48
C TYR A 28 -5.02 -2.66 6.96
N PHE A 29 -6.29 -2.48 7.31
CA PHE A 29 -6.78 -2.74 8.66
C PHE A 29 -7.50 -4.09 8.69
N ALA A 30 -6.98 -5.02 9.49
CA ALA A 30 -7.60 -6.32 9.72
C ALA A 30 -8.33 -6.34 11.07
N TYR A 31 -9.52 -6.94 11.08
CA TYR A 31 -10.31 -7.13 12.30
C TYR A 31 -10.48 -8.63 12.55
N MET A 32 -10.15 -9.08 13.75
CA MET A 32 -10.30 -10.48 14.14
C MET A 32 -11.67 -10.73 14.79
N LYS A 33 -12.24 -11.92 14.58
CA LYS A 33 -13.51 -12.36 15.20
C LYS A 33 -13.49 -12.34 16.73
N ALA A 34 -12.31 -12.56 17.33
CA ALA A 34 -12.13 -12.55 18.78
C ALA A 34 -12.19 -11.13 19.38
N ASP A 35 -11.86 -10.10 18.60
CA ASP A 35 -11.82 -8.72 19.07
C ASP A 35 -12.16 -7.74 17.94
N THR A 36 -13.47 -7.64 17.64
CA THR A 36 -14.01 -6.83 16.53
C THR A 36 -13.73 -5.34 16.68
N LYS A 37 -13.29 -4.87 17.86
CA LYS A 37 -12.98 -3.45 18.12
C LYS A 37 -11.51 -3.09 17.95
N LYS A 38 -10.61 -4.07 17.83
CA LYS A 38 -9.18 -3.83 17.72
C LYS A 38 -8.75 -3.97 16.26
N ALA A 39 -8.56 -2.82 15.59
CA ALA A 39 -7.97 -2.79 14.25
C ALA A 39 -6.48 -3.14 14.33
N ILE A 40 -6.07 -4.18 13.60
CA ILE A 40 -4.66 -4.53 13.42
C ILE A 40 -4.19 -3.85 12.14
N LEU A 41 -3.24 -2.92 12.27
CA LEU A 41 -2.57 -2.33 11.12
C LEU A 41 -1.59 -3.34 10.54
N VAL A 42 -1.90 -3.84 9.36
CA VAL A 42 -1.05 -4.78 8.62
C VAL A 42 -0.33 -3.99 7.53
N THR A 43 0.97 -3.85 7.67
CA THR A 43 1.83 -3.12 6.73
C THR A 43 2.58 -4.07 5.80
N ASN A 44 2.87 -5.28 6.27
CA ASN A 44 3.51 -6.31 5.47
C ASN A 44 2.55 -7.46 5.18
N PRO A 45 2.65 -8.10 4.00
CA PRO A 45 1.86 -9.29 3.69
C PRO A 45 2.14 -10.47 4.64
N SER A 46 3.33 -10.50 5.25
CA SER A 46 3.73 -11.53 6.22
C SER A 46 3.06 -11.37 7.59
N ASP A 47 2.61 -10.15 7.93
CA ASP A 47 1.90 -9.85 9.17
C ASP A 47 0.39 -10.11 9.04
N TYR A 48 -0.02 -10.80 7.96
CA TYR A 48 -1.41 -11.09 7.69
C TYR A 48 -1.93 -12.13 8.69
N PRO A 49 -2.99 -11.80 9.46
CA PRO A 49 -3.53 -12.71 10.46
C PRO A 49 -4.19 -13.94 9.83
N ASP A 50 -4.25 -15.04 10.58
CA ASP A 50 -4.86 -16.30 10.13
C ASP A 50 -6.29 -16.07 9.59
N PRO A 51 -6.59 -16.47 8.34
CA PRO A 51 -7.89 -16.27 7.71
C PRO A 51 -9.06 -16.94 8.48
N SER A 52 -8.78 -17.95 9.30
CA SER A 52 -9.78 -18.64 10.14
C SER A 52 -10.39 -17.70 11.19
N GLY A 53 -9.56 -16.82 11.75
CA GLY A 53 -9.93 -15.83 12.77
C GLY A 53 -10.31 -14.46 12.23
N LEU A 54 -10.25 -14.26 10.91
CA LEU A 54 -10.52 -12.98 10.25
C LEU A 54 -12.03 -12.72 10.12
N ASP A 55 -12.49 -11.53 10.52
CA ASP A 55 -13.88 -11.07 10.36
C ASP A 55 -14.01 -10.24 9.07
N ARG A 56 -13.23 -9.16 8.97
CA ARG A 56 -13.23 -8.24 7.83
C ARG A 56 -11.86 -7.57 7.65
N ILE A 57 -11.63 -7.06 6.44
CA ILE A 57 -10.46 -6.26 6.08
C ILE A 57 -10.94 -4.96 5.47
N GLU A 58 -10.33 -3.85 5.87
CA GLU A 58 -10.55 -2.54 5.29
C GLU A 58 -9.30 -2.13 4.52
N GLU A 59 -9.46 -1.93 3.22
CA GLU A 59 -8.42 -1.43 2.32
C GLU A 59 -8.57 0.09 2.12
N PRO A 60 -7.47 0.82 1.86
CA PRO A 60 -7.54 2.24 1.60
C PRO A 60 -8.14 2.51 0.22
N PHE A 61 -9.31 3.13 0.18
CA PHE A 61 -9.95 3.57 -1.07
C PHE A 61 -9.58 5.02 -1.39
N ILE A 62 -9.30 5.28 -2.67
CA ILE A 62 -9.09 6.64 -3.19
C ILE A 62 -10.20 7.01 -4.16
N LYS A 63 -10.65 8.27 -4.08
CA LYS A 63 -11.51 8.85 -5.11
C LYS A 63 -10.61 9.51 -6.17
N ALA A 64 -10.39 8.80 -7.28
CA ALA A 64 -9.64 9.35 -8.41
C ALA A 64 -10.58 10.11 -9.36
N GLN A 65 -10.15 11.27 -9.84
CA GLN A 65 -10.79 11.98 -10.94
C GLN A 65 -9.88 11.90 -12.15
N ILE A 66 -10.38 11.29 -13.23
CA ILE A 66 -9.65 11.17 -14.50
C ILE A 66 -10.29 12.14 -15.49
N ILE A 67 -9.49 13.04 -16.04
CA ILE A 67 -9.89 13.93 -17.13
C ILE A 67 -9.16 13.43 -18.37
N THR A 68 -9.91 12.90 -19.33
CA THR A 68 -9.36 12.41 -20.60
C THR A 68 -10.21 12.91 -21.77
N LYS A 69 -9.64 12.91 -22.97
CA LYS A 69 -10.39 13.25 -24.19
C LYS A 69 -11.41 12.15 -24.48
N SER A 70 -12.50 12.49 -25.15
CA SER A 70 -13.61 11.57 -25.45
C SER A 70 -13.21 10.29 -26.20
N GLU A 71 -12.06 10.31 -26.90
CA GLU A 71 -11.51 9.15 -27.62
C GLU A 71 -10.92 8.07 -26.70
N TYR A 72 -10.65 8.40 -25.44
CA TYR A 72 -9.99 7.53 -24.46
C TYR A 72 -10.90 7.20 -23.25
N VAL A 73 -12.20 7.54 -23.32
CA VAL A 73 -13.23 7.15 -22.34
C VAL A 73 -13.81 5.80 -22.71
#